data_AF-A0A180EZU1-F1
#
_entry.id   AF-A0A180EZU1-F1
#
_cell.length_a   1.000
_cell.length_b   1.000
_cell.length_c   1.000
_cell.angle_alpha   90.00
_cell.angle_beta   90.00
_cell.angle_gamma   90.00
#
_symmetry.space_group_name_H-M   'P 1'
#
loop_
_entity.id
_entity.type
_entity.pdbx_description
1 polymer ?
#
loop_
_entity_poly.entity_id
_entity_poly.type
_entity_poly.pdbx_seq_one_letter_code
_entity_poly.pdbx_strand_id
1 'polypeptide(L)'
;MPAVSKEGYTGEQLYKHIRNRYKKYSDALKALAAELEFGDISLTSYVSRHTMAMTLQGNNVPREVISQILGHSDLQITNTYLDSFGGSVIDEAVKVL
;
A
#
# COMPACT_ATOMS: atom_id res chain seq x y z
N MET A 1 2.09 -16.62 -3.75
CA MET A 1 1.69 -17.50 -2.63
C MET A 1 0.36 -16.99 -2.05
N PRO A 2 -0.66 -17.83 -1.85
CA PRO A 2 -1.92 -17.39 -1.27
C PRO A 2 -1.79 -17.10 0.24
N ALA A 3 -2.55 -16.11 0.72
CA ALA A 3 -2.53 -15.69 2.14
C ALA A 3 -2.94 -16.83 3.07
N VAL A 4 -3.98 -17.58 2.69
CA VAL A 4 -4.33 -18.88 3.29
C VAL A 4 -3.84 -19.97 2.35
N SER A 5 -2.96 -20.84 2.84
CA SER A 5 -2.28 -21.89 2.05
C SER A 5 -2.46 -23.28 2.65
N LYS A 6 -3.23 -23.38 3.73
CA LYS A 6 -3.55 -24.64 4.40
C LYS A 6 -5.06 -24.68 4.58
N GLU A 7 -5.68 -25.70 4.00
CA GLU A 7 -7.11 -25.92 4.11
C GLU A 7 -7.48 -26.43 5.52
N GLY A 8 -8.69 -26.13 5.96
CA GLY A 8 -9.21 -26.57 7.27
C GLY A 8 -8.73 -25.77 8.48
N TYR A 9 -7.86 -24.77 8.31
CA TYR A 9 -7.46 -23.88 9.41
C TYR A 9 -8.61 -22.97 9.81
N THR A 10 -8.95 -22.97 11.10
CA THR A 10 -9.99 -22.12 11.70
C THR A 10 -9.48 -21.46 13.00
N GLY A 11 -10.22 -20.46 13.50
CA GLY A 11 -9.94 -19.81 14.79
C GLY A 11 -8.49 -19.32 14.94
N GLU A 12 -7.86 -19.67 16.06
CA GLU A 12 -6.50 -19.25 16.40
C GLU A 12 -5.45 -19.76 15.40
N GLN A 13 -5.64 -20.96 14.85
CA GLN A 13 -4.69 -21.53 13.88
C GLN A 13 -4.68 -20.73 12.58
N LEU A 14 -5.87 -20.36 12.09
CA LEU A 14 -6.01 -19.49 10.92
C LEU A 14 -5.38 -18.12 11.18
N TYR A 15 -5.66 -17.53 12.33
CA TYR A 15 -5.08 -16.25 12.74
C TYR A 15 -3.54 -16.29 12.74
N LYS A 16 -2.95 -17.28 13.42
CA LYS A 16 -1.48 -17.46 13.48
C LYS A 16 -0.89 -17.69 12.09
N HIS A 17 -1.56 -18.47 11.23
CA HIS A 17 -1.12 -18.72 9.86
C HIS A 17 -1.05 -17.43 9.05
N ILE A 18 -2.13 -16.65 9.05
CA ILE A 18 -2.19 -15.35 8.37
C ILE A 18 -1.12 -14.40 8.91
N ARG A 19 -1.01 -14.27 10.23
CA ARG A 19 -0.01 -13.40 10.89
C ARG A 19 1.42 -13.76 10.51
N ASN A 20 1.75 -15.05 10.51
CA ASN A 20 3.08 -15.53 10.13
C ASN A 20 3.38 -15.28 8.65
N ARG A 21 2.37 -15.34 7.77
CA ARG A 21 2.52 -14.99 6.36
C ARG A 21 2.80 -13.50 6.18
N TYR A 22 2.07 -12.64 6.88
CA TYR A 22 2.34 -11.19 6.87
C TYR A 22 3.74 -10.87 7.37
N LYS A 23 4.20 -11.52 8.45
CA LYS A 23 5.56 -11.35 8.96
C LYS A 23 6.61 -11.72 7.90
N LYS A 24 6.48 -12.91 7.29
CA LYS A 24 7.40 -13.34 6.22
C LYS A 24 7.44 -12.37 5.04
N TYR A 25 6.28 -11.87 4.62
CA TYR A 25 6.20 -10.88 3.56
C TYR A 25 6.89 -9.57 3.94
N SER A 26 6.66 -9.06 5.16
CA SER A 26 7.32 -7.85 5.64
C SER A 26 8.83 -8.02 5.75
N ASP A 27 9.30 -9.17 6.25
CA ASP A 27 10.74 -9.45 6.36
C ASP A 27 11.39 -9.54 4.96
N ALA A 28 10.69 -10.09 3.96
CA ALA A 28 11.15 -10.11 2.57
C ALA A 28 11.25 -8.71 1.96
N LEU A 29 10.28 -7.82 2.22
CA LEU A 29 10.35 -6.43 1.75
C LEU A 29 11.53 -5.66 2.36
N LYS A 30 11.84 -5.91 3.64
CA LYS A 30 13.03 -5.32 4.27
C LYS A 30 14.33 -5.83 3.64
N ALA A 31 14.41 -7.12 3.34
CA ALA A 31 15.55 -7.68 2.65
C ALA A 31 15.75 -7.05 1.27
N LEU A 32 14.66 -6.88 0.50
CA LEU A 32 14.69 -6.20 -0.79
C LEU A 32 15.12 -4.73 -0.67
N ALA A 33 14.64 -4.01 0.35
CA ALA A 33 15.04 -2.62 0.58
C ALA A 33 16.55 -2.48 0.84
N ALA A 34 17.12 -3.45 1.58
CA ALA A 34 18.56 -3.49 1.84
C ALA A 34 19.35 -3.87 0.57
N GLU A 35 18.89 -4.86 -0.19
CA GLU A 35 19.54 -5.31 -1.42
C GLU A 35 19.53 -4.24 -2.53
N LEU A 36 18.45 -3.47 -2.62
CA LEU A 36 18.28 -2.39 -3.60
C LEU A 36 18.77 -1.03 -3.08
N GLU A 37 19.42 -0.98 -1.92
CA GLU A 37 20.00 0.23 -1.33
C GLU A 37 18.99 1.39 -1.17
N PHE A 38 17.75 1.11 -0.77
CA PHE A 38 16.70 2.10 -0.55
C PHE A 38 16.94 3.05 0.65
N GLY A 39 18.12 3.00 1.26
CA GLY A 39 18.51 3.86 2.39
C GLY A 39 17.57 3.74 3.58
N ASP A 40 17.08 4.88 4.09
CA ASP A 40 16.21 4.96 5.27
C ASP A 40 14.74 4.61 4.98
N ILE A 41 14.38 4.27 3.73
CA ILE A 41 13.01 3.94 3.37
C ILE A 41 12.69 2.51 3.82
N SER A 42 11.81 2.40 4.81
CA SER A 42 11.24 1.12 5.23
C SER A 42 10.19 0.63 4.22
N LEU A 43 10.60 -0.25 3.31
CA LEU A 43 9.69 -0.83 2.33
C LEU A 43 8.65 -1.73 3.03
N THR A 44 7.37 -1.37 2.87
CA THR A 44 6.23 -2.09 3.45
C THR A 44 5.11 -2.23 2.42
N SER A 45 4.13 -3.10 2.69
CA SER A 45 2.91 -3.18 1.88
C SER A 45 2.18 -1.84 1.77
N TYR A 46 2.25 -1.01 2.81
CA TYR A 46 1.65 0.32 2.82
C TYR A 46 2.37 1.24 1.83
N VAL A 47 3.71 1.26 1.84
CA VAL A 47 4.52 2.02 0.87
C VAL A 47 4.20 1.59 -0.56
N SER A 48 4.16 0.28 -0.85
CA SER A 48 3.82 -0.21 -2.19
C SER A 48 2.41 0.21 -2.63
N ARG A 49 1.42 0.16 -1.73
CA ARG A 49 0.04 0.59 -2.00
C ARG A 49 -0.02 2.10 -2.29
N HIS A 50 0.73 2.90 -1.53
CA HIS A 50 0.85 4.34 -1.75
C HIS A 50 1.44 4.67 -3.11
N THR A 51 2.58 4.08 -3.43
CA THR A 51 3.23 4.28 -4.72
C THR A 51 2.29 3.94 -5.86
N MET A 52 1.56 2.81 -5.78
CA MET A 52 0.58 2.42 -6.79
C MET A 52 -0.52 3.47 -6.96
N ALA A 53 -1.13 3.95 -5.87
CA ALA A 53 -2.19 4.94 -5.93
C ALA A 53 -1.70 6.26 -6.55
N MET A 54 -0.51 6.72 -6.14
CA MET A 54 0.11 7.94 -6.66
C MET A 54 0.47 7.83 -8.13
N THR A 55 1.04 6.70 -8.55
CA THR A 55 1.35 6.45 -9.95
C THR A 55 0.09 6.44 -10.80
N LEU A 56 -0.99 5.80 -10.35
CA LEU A 56 -2.26 5.79 -11.09
C LEU A 56 -2.88 7.20 -11.19
N GLN A 57 -2.84 7.96 -10.10
CA GLN A 57 -3.32 9.34 -10.09
C GLN A 57 -2.51 10.23 -11.04
N GLY A 58 -1.17 10.12 -11.03
CA GLY A 58 -0.30 10.83 -11.97
C GLY A 58 -0.52 10.45 -13.44
N ASN A 59 -1.05 9.25 -13.69
CA ASN A 59 -1.49 8.79 -15.01
C ASN A 59 -2.94 9.18 -15.35
N ASN A 60 -3.54 10.11 -14.60
CA ASN A 60 -4.92 10.61 -14.79
C ASN A 60 -6.00 9.51 -14.73
N VAL A 61 -5.75 8.41 -14.00
CA VAL A 61 -6.77 7.39 -13.76
C VAL A 61 -7.83 7.97 -12.82
N PRO A 62 -9.14 7.85 -13.12
CA PRO A 62 -10.21 8.36 -12.27
C PRO A 62 -10.14 7.78 -10.85
N ARG A 63 -10.41 8.60 -9.84
CA ARG A 63 -10.31 8.21 -8.42
C ARG A 63 -11.22 7.03 -8.09
N GLU A 64 -12.36 6.93 -8.76
CA GLU A 64 -13.32 5.84 -8.61
C GLU A 64 -12.71 4.50 -9.03
N VAL A 65 -11.94 4.49 -10.11
CA VAL A 65 -11.24 3.30 -10.61
C VAL A 65 -10.10 2.93 -9.66
N ILE A 66 -9.33 3.92 -9.18
CA ILE A 66 -8.28 3.70 -8.17
C ILE A 66 -8.90 3.11 -6.88
N SER A 67 -10.04 3.63 -6.43
CA SER A 67 -10.77 3.13 -5.26
C SER A 67 -11.15 1.66 -5.38
N GLN A 68 -11.64 1.25 -6.55
CA GLN A 68 -11.99 -0.14 -6.84
C GLN A 68 -10.75 -1.04 -6.87
N ILE A 69 -9.66 -0.59 -7.49
CA ILE A 69 -8.38 -1.32 -7.51
C ILE A 69 -7.83 -1.54 -6.10
N LEU A 70 -7.97 -0.55 -5.21
CA LEU A 70 -7.56 -0.65 -3.82
C LEU A 70 -8.52 -1.47 -2.94
N GLY A 71 -9.69 -1.82 -3.45
CA GLY A 71 -10.71 -2.59 -2.74
C GLY A 71 -11.47 -1.79 -1.69
N HIS A 72 -11.51 -0.45 -1.81
CA HIS A 72 -12.32 0.39 -0.94
C HIS A 72 -13.78 0.38 -1.43
N SER A 73 -14.70 -0.05 -0.57
CA SER A 73 -16.15 -0.06 -0.84
C SER A 73 -16.79 1.32 -0.75
N ASP A 74 -16.10 2.31 -0.17
CA ASP A 74 -16.55 3.68 -0.02
C ASP A 74 -15.51 4.66 -0.61
N LEU A 75 -15.98 5.51 -1.53
CA LEU A 75 -15.18 6.55 -2.18
C LEU A 75 -14.66 7.60 -1.20
N GLN A 76 -15.31 7.80 -0.05
CA GLN A 76 -14.86 8.73 0.99
C GLN A 76 -13.48 8.36 1.54
N ILE A 77 -13.19 7.05 1.70
CA ILE A 77 -11.89 6.55 2.16
C ILE A 77 -10.81 6.90 1.14
N THR A 78 -11.13 6.74 -0.15
CA THR A 78 -10.20 7.06 -1.25
C THR A 78 -10.00 8.57 -1.41
N ASN A 79 -11.03 9.39 -1.19
CA ASN A 79 -10.89 10.85 -1.21
C ASN A 79 -10.00 11.34 -0.07
N THR A 80 -10.22 10.91 1.18
CA THR A 80 -9.32 11.28 2.30
C THR A 80 -7.88 10.79 2.06
N TYR A 81 -7.72 9.57 1.53
CA TYR A 81 -6.41 9.02 1.21
C TYR A 81 -5.71 9.84 0.11
N LEU A 82 -6.37 10.10 -1.02
CA LEU A 82 -5.80 10.83 -2.16
C LEU A 82 -5.63 12.34 -1.90
N ASP A 83 -6.50 12.95 -1.11
CA ASP A 83 -6.40 14.37 -0.74
C ASP A 83 -5.17 14.63 0.14
N SER A 84 -4.78 13.65 0.97
CA SER A 84 -3.52 13.71 1.72
C SER A 84 -2.27 13.70 0.82
N PHE A 85 -2.39 13.31 -0.45
CA PHE A 85 -1.28 13.33 -1.40
C PHE A 85 -1.29 14.49 -2.39
N GLY A 86 -2.47 15.02 -2.72
CA GLY A 86 -2.59 16.19 -3.60
C GLY A 86 -2.14 17.51 -2.95
N GLY A 87 -2.28 17.63 -1.62
CA GLY A 87 -1.91 18.83 -0.89
C GLY A 87 -0.41 19.14 -0.92
N SER A 88 0.46 18.12 -0.82
CA SER A 88 1.91 18.34 -0.79
C SER A 88 2.49 18.80 -2.13
N VAL A 89 1.95 18.33 -3.26
CA VAL A 89 2.41 18.73 -4.61
C VAL A 89 2.01 20.18 -4.91
N ILE A 90 0.83 20.61 -4.48
CA ILE A 90 0.38 21.99 -4.63
C ILE A 90 1.18 22.92 -3.71
N ASP A 91 1.41 22.55 -2.46
CA ASP A 91 2.20 23.34 -1.51
C ASP A 91 3.66 23.51 -1.98
N GLU A 92 4.25 22.50 -2.62
CA GLU A 92 5.59 22.58 -3.20
C GLU A 92 5.61 23.51 -4.44
N ALA A 93 4.59 23.44 -5.31
CA ALA A 93 4.48 24.29 -6.49
C ALA A 93 4.21 25.78 -6.14
N VAL A 94 3.46 26.04 -5.07
CA VAL A 94 3.17 27.40 -4.58
C VAL A 94 4.39 28.04 -3.94
N LYS A 95 5.35 27.28 -3.39
CA LYS A 95 6.61 27.81 -2.84
C LYS A 95 7.59 28.35 -3.90
N VAL A 96 7.35 28.07 -5.18
CA VAL A 96 8.21 28.53 -6.30
C VAL A 96 7.67 29.85 -6.92
N LEU A 97 6.55 30.38 -6.41
CA LEU A 97 6.04 31.73 -6.69
C LEU A 97 6.52 32.72 -5.63
#